data_AF-A0A8J7XRX6-F1
#
_entry.id   AF-A0A8J7XRX6-F1
#
_cell.length_a   1.000
_cell.length_b   1.000
_cell.length_c   1.000
_cell.angle_alpha   90.00
_cell.angle_beta   90.00
_cell.angle_gamma   90.00
#
_symmetry.space_group_name_H-M   'P 1'
#
loop_
_entity.id
_entity.type
_entity.pdbx_description
1 polymer ?
#
loop_
_entity_poly.entity_id
_entity_poly.type
_entity_poly.pdbx_seq_one_letter_code
_entity_poly.pdbx_strand_id
1 'polypeptide(L)'
;MSDYEVPVDAKMIVIPALICGVPAGILSVLPLAEDVCCLWVILAGGLAVFLLKYFYKIKGKISLGKAALTGGLAGLVASLIIVGNLALVVSQEDFGDIMEEAMTSPEWEEALEDSEMTEEEIEEIQEVMKGFSSSFFQVGIVVLSIASLILLPLIGALGGVITNEIIK
;
A
#
# COMPACT_ATOMS: atom_id res chain seq x y z
N MET A 1 30.62 -21.46 -15.04
CA MET A 1 30.88 -20.41 -14.05
C MET A 1 29.85 -20.62 -12.96
N SER A 2 30.28 -21.13 -11.81
CA SER A 2 29.39 -21.66 -10.77
C SER A 2 28.61 -20.50 -10.13
N ASP A 3 27.29 -20.48 -10.29
CA ASP A 3 26.38 -19.60 -9.55
C ASP A 3 26.51 -19.92 -8.06
N TYR A 4 27.38 -19.20 -7.36
CA TYR A 4 27.40 -19.19 -5.89
C TYR A 4 26.19 -18.39 -5.43
N GLU A 5 25.04 -19.05 -5.37
CA GLU A 5 23.83 -18.46 -4.78
C GLU A 5 24.08 -18.25 -3.28
N VAL A 6 24.09 -16.99 -2.85
CA VAL A 6 24.15 -16.68 -1.41
C VAL A 6 22.91 -17.29 -0.74
N PRO A 7 23.06 -18.13 0.30
CA PRO A 7 21.93 -18.71 1.02
C PRO A 7 21.25 -17.62 1.85
N VAL A 8 20.32 -16.91 1.22
CA VAL A 8 19.40 -16.00 1.90
C VAL A 8 18.28 -16.83 2.51
N ASP A 9 18.22 -16.85 3.84
CA ASP A 9 17.17 -17.51 4.61
C ASP A 9 15.85 -16.72 4.53
N ALA A 10 14.70 -17.41 4.58
CA ALA A 10 13.40 -16.76 4.47
C ALA A 10 13.18 -15.69 5.56
N LYS A 11 13.69 -15.92 6.77
CA LYS A 11 13.63 -14.97 7.89
C LYS A 11 14.37 -13.65 7.60
N MET A 12 15.40 -13.71 6.77
CA MET A 12 16.22 -12.55 6.39
C MET A 12 15.48 -11.63 5.40
N ILE A 13 14.51 -12.17 4.67
CA ILE A 13 13.70 -11.50 3.66
C ILE A 13 12.45 -10.85 4.26
N VAL A 14 11.85 -11.52 5.25
CA VAL A 14 10.59 -11.08 5.87
C VAL A 14 10.74 -9.76 6.63
N ILE A 15 11.85 -9.57 7.35
CA ILE A 15 12.09 -8.35 8.15
C ILE A 15 12.13 -7.08 7.27
N PRO A 16 12.97 -6.98 6.23
CA PRO A 16 13.00 -5.80 5.37
C PRO A 16 11.69 -5.63 4.58
N ALA A 17 11.05 -6.74 4.18
CA ALA A 17 9.73 -6.69 3.53
C ALA A 17 8.66 -6.08 4.45
N LEU A 18 8.65 -6.40 5.75
CA LEU A 18 7.75 -5.78 6.71
C LEU A 18 8.07 -4.31 6.94
N ILE A 19 9.35 -3.97 7.15
CA ILE A 19 9.78 -2.59 7.45
C ILE A 19 9.43 -1.65 6.29
N CYS A 20 9.53 -2.11 5.04
CA CYS A 20 9.18 -1.31 3.87
C CYS A 20 7.69 -1.40 3.52
N GLY A 21 7.06 -2.57 3.69
CA GLY A 21 5.67 -2.82 3.30
C GLY A 21 4.64 -2.15 4.21
N VAL A 22 4.89 -2.06 5.53
CA VAL A 22 3.98 -1.40 6.48
C VAL A 22 3.81 0.09 6.21
N PRO A 23 4.87 0.92 6.15
CA PRO A 23 4.71 2.34 5.84
C PRO A 23 4.14 2.56 4.44
N ALA A 24 4.52 1.74 3.46
CA ALA A 24 3.94 1.83 2.11
C ALA A 24 2.44 1.54 2.09
N GLY A 25 1.98 0.55 2.85
CA GLY A 25 0.57 0.25 3.05
C GLY A 25 -0.18 1.41 3.73
N ILE A 26 0.39 1.99 4.78
CA ILE A 26 -0.21 3.14 5.48
C ILE A 26 -0.28 4.37 4.57
N LEU A 27 0.79 4.69 3.84
CA LEU A 27 0.80 5.81 2.89
C LEU A 27 -0.18 5.59 1.72
N SER A 28 -0.43 4.35 1.31
CA SER A 28 -1.38 4.05 0.24
C SER A 28 -2.85 4.19 0.64
N VAL A 29 -3.15 4.31 1.95
CA VAL A 29 -4.49 4.57 2.45
C VAL A 29 -4.83 6.07 2.41
N LEU A 30 -3.81 6.94 2.27
CA LEU A 30 -4.03 8.37 2.14
C LEU A 30 -4.52 8.70 0.71
N PRO A 31 -5.70 9.33 0.53
CA PRO A 31 -6.25 9.69 -0.78
C PRO A 31 -5.46 10.82 -1.48
N LEU A 32 -4.43 11.39 -0.84
CA LEU A 32 -3.64 12.51 -1.35
C LEU A 32 -2.84 12.19 -2.63
N ALA A 33 -2.87 10.95 -3.12
CA ALA A 33 -2.09 10.54 -4.28
C ALA A 33 -2.76 9.38 -5.05
N GLU A 34 -3.92 9.65 -5.64
CA GLU A 34 -4.74 8.67 -6.38
C GLU A 34 -3.98 7.91 -7.47
N ASP A 35 -2.99 8.52 -8.12
CA ASP A 35 -2.14 7.89 -9.15
C ASP A 35 -0.87 7.19 -8.61
N VAL A 36 -0.55 7.35 -7.33
CA VAL A 36 0.78 7.01 -6.78
C VAL A 36 0.77 5.77 -5.90
N CYS A 37 -0.40 5.17 -5.62
CA CYS A 37 -0.51 3.97 -4.79
C CYS A 37 0.37 2.81 -5.31
N CYS A 38 0.43 2.63 -6.63
CA CYS A 38 1.28 1.64 -7.25
C CYS A 38 2.77 2.02 -7.18
N LEU A 39 3.09 3.31 -7.31
CA LEU A 39 4.47 3.80 -7.27
C LEU A 39 5.09 3.58 -5.89
N TRP A 40 4.32 3.81 -4.82
CA TRP A 40 4.73 3.53 -3.44
C TRP A 40 5.05 2.05 -3.23
N VAL A 41 4.24 1.15 -3.80
CA VAL A 41 4.49 -0.29 -3.71
C VAL A 41 5.72 -0.72 -4.53
N ILE A 42 5.95 -0.12 -5.71
CA ILE A 42 7.20 -0.34 -6.47
C ILE A 42 8.41 0.12 -5.65
N LEU A 43 8.34 1.33 -5.09
CA LEU A 43 9.39 1.89 -4.24
C LEU A 43 9.64 1.01 -3.02
N ALA A 44 8.60 0.54 -2.35
CA ALA A 44 8.71 -0.35 -1.20
C ALA A 44 9.33 -1.71 -1.57
N GLY A 45 8.92 -2.30 -2.69
CA GLY A 45 9.47 -3.55 -3.21
C GLY A 45 10.95 -3.43 -3.56
N GLY A 46 11.35 -2.32 -4.18
CA GLY A 46 12.75 -2.00 -4.45
C GLY A 46 13.54 -1.74 -3.17
N LEU A 47 12.98 -0.94 -2.25
CA LEU A 47 13.61 -0.58 -0.98
C LEU A 47 13.84 -1.82 -0.09
N ALA A 48 12.92 -2.79 -0.10
CA ALA A 48 13.08 -4.06 0.59
C ALA A 48 14.30 -4.85 0.09
N VAL A 49 14.51 -4.91 -1.24
CA VAL A 49 15.68 -5.56 -1.84
C VAL A 49 16.97 -4.77 -1.56
N PHE A 50 16.89 -3.43 -1.59
CA PHE A 50 18.01 -2.57 -1.21
C PHE A 50 18.42 -2.80 0.25
N LEU A 51 17.46 -2.81 1.17
CA LEU A 51 17.69 -3.10 2.59
C LEU A 51 18.27 -4.50 2.79
N LEU A 52 17.77 -5.51 2.06
CA LEU A 52 18.32 -6.86 2.12
C LEU A 52 19.80 -6.88 1.74
N LYS A 53 20.19 -6.22 0.65
CA LYS A 53 21.61 -6.09 0.27
C LYS A 53 22.42 -5.33 1.32
N TYR A 54 21.84 -4.24 1.84
CA TYR A 54 22.51 -3.35 2.78
C TYR A 54 22.77 -4.04 4.14
N PHE A 55 21.74 -4.64 4.75
CA PHE A 55 21.84 -5.32 6.04
C PHE A 55 22.75 -6.54 6.01
N TYR A 56 22.69 -7.33 4.93
CA TYR A 56 23.48 -8.56 4.82
C TYR A 56 24.81 -8.37 4.10
N LYS A 57 25.18 -7.12 3.76
CA LYS A 57 26.42 -6.76 3.02
C LYS A 57 26.68 -7.66 1.81
N ILE A 58 25.62 -8.04 1.10
CA ILE A 58 25.71 -8.94 -0.04
C ILE A 58 26.36 -8.15 -1.19
N LYS A 59 27.61 -8.45 -1.49
CA LYS A 59 28.32 -7.90 -2.65
C LYS A 59 28.11 -8.82 -3.84
N GLY A 60 27.18 -8.46 -4.72
CA GLY A 60 26.89 -9.18 -5.96
C GLY A 60 25.41 -9.28 -6.30
N LYS A 61 25.09 -9.95 -7.41
CA LYS A 61 23.72 -10.19 -7.84
C LYS A 61 23.07 -11.26 -6.96
N ILE A 62 21.88 -10.96 -6.45
CA ILE A 62 21.02 -11.96 -5.82
C ILE A 62 20.27 -12.68 -6.94
N SER A 63 19.95 -13.96 -6.75
CA SER A 63 19.09 -14.73 -7.65
C SER A 63 17.80 -13.95 -7.95
N LEU A 64 17.44 -13.84 -9.23
CA LEU A 64 16.25 -13.10 -9.70
C LEU A 64 14.98 -13.55 -8.96
N GLY A 65 14.87 -14.85 -8.70
CA GLY A 65 13.75 -15.41 -7.93
C GLY A 65 13.69 -14.86 -6.51
N LYS A 66 14.82 -14.69 -5.82
CA LYS A 66 14.86 -14.16 -4.45
C LYS A 66 14.56 -12.66 -4.40
N ALA A 67 15.01 -11.89 -5.39
CA ALA A 67 14.70 -10.47 -5.50
C ALA A 67 13.20 -10.24 -5.75
N ALA A 68 12.62 -10.99 -6.70
CA ALA A 68 11.18 -10.97 -6.96
C ALA A 68 10.37 -11.37 -5.72
N LEU A 69 10.80 -12.42 -5.01
CA LEU A 69 10.10 -12.92 -3.83
C LEU A 69 10.19 -11.93 -2.65
N THR A 70 11.31 -11.23 -2.50
CA THR A 70 11.48 -10.16 -1.49
C THR A 70 10.56 -8.97 -1.78
N GLY A 71 10.58 -8.48 -3.02
CA GLY A 71 9.72 -7.37 -3.43
C GLY A 71 8.23 -7.73 -3.41
N GLY A 72 7.90 -8.96 -3.82
CA GLY A 72 6.53 -9.47 -3.78
C GLY A 72 6.00 -9.65 -2.36
N LEU A 73 6.84 -10.10 -1.42
CA LEU A 73 6.50 -10.14 0.01
C LEU A 73 6.23 -8.74 0.55
N ALA A 74 7.02 -7.73 0.17
CA ALA A 74 6.78 -6.35 0.58
C ALA A 74 5.44 -5.83 0.03
N GLY A 75 5.13 -6.12 -1.25
CA GLY A 75 3.84 -5.78 -1.86
C GLY A 75 2.66 -6.54 -1.23
N LEU A 76 2.87 -7.76 -0.78
CA LEU A 76 1.87 -8.57 -0.06
C LEU A 76 1.63 -8.05 1.37
N VAL A 77 2.66 -7.58 2.06
CA VAL A 77 2.49 -6.91 3.35
C VAL A 77 1.72 -5.61 3.16
N ALA A 78 2.07 -4.81 2.14
CA ALA A 78 1.36 -3.58 1.84
C ALA A 78 -0.13 -3.83 1.52
N SER A 79 -0.43 -4.84 0.70
CA SER A 79 -1.83 -5.19 0.38
C SER A 79 -2.60 -5.70 1.59
N LEU A 80 -1.96 -6.48 2.49
CA LEU A 80 -2.59 -6.89 3.75
C LEU A 80 -2.94 -5.70 4.65
N ILE A 81 -2.08 -4.68 4.72
CA ILE A 81 -2.36 -3.46 5.48
C ILE A 81 -3.50 -2.67 4.85
N ILE A 82 -3.51 -2.52 3.52
CA ILE A 82 -4.58 -1.80 2.80
C ILE A 82 -5.91 -2.52 2.99
N VAL A 83 -5.97 -3.83 2.70
CA VAL A 83 -7.18 -4.64 2.85
C VAL A 83 -7.60 -4.74 4.32
N GLY A 84 -6.67 -4.82 5.26
CA GLY A 84 -6.96 -4.84 6.69
C GLY A 84 -7.60 -3.54 7.19
N ASN A 85 -7.08 -2.38 6.74
CA ASN A 85 -7.69 -1.08 7.04
C ASN A 85 -9.06 -0.95 6.36
N LEU A 86 -9.16 -1.34 5.09
CA LEU A 86 -10.41 -1.24 4.34
C LEU A 86 -11.50 -2.18 4.91
N ALA A 87 -11.11 -3.38 5.34
CA ALA A 87 -12.00 -4.32 6.01
C ALA A 87 -12.45 -3.78 7.37
N LEU A 88 -11.57 -3.12 8.14
CA LEU A 88 -11.94 -2.45 9.38
C LEU A 88 -12.99 -1.36 9.13
N VAL A 89 -12.75 -0.50 8.14
CA VAL A 89 -13.68 0.56 7.75
C VAL A 89 -15.03 0.00 7.30
N VAL A 90 -15.04 -1.05 6.47
CA VAL A 90 -16.28 -1.69 6.00
C VAL A 90 -17.02 -2.45 7.12
N SER A 91 -16.29 -3.01 8.08
CA SER A 91 -16.88 -3.77 9.19
C SER A 91 -17.54 -2.89 10.26
N GLN A 92 -17.30 -1.59 10.25
CA GLN A 92 -18.02 -0.64 11.09
C GLN A 92 -19.25 -0.13 10.34
N GLU A 93 -20.38 -0.82 10.49
CA GLU A 93 -21.69 -0.29 10.11
C GLU A 93 -21.97 1.07 10.79
N ASP A 94 -21.37 1.31 11.96
CA ASP A 94 -21.41 2.58 12.69
C ASP A 94 -20.55 3.70 12.08
N PHE A 95 -19.60 3.42 11.18
CA PHE A 95 -18.71 4.48 10.65
C PHE A 95 -19.48 5.44 9.74
N GLY A 96 -20.50 4.95 9.02
CA GLY A 96 -21.39 5.79 8.23
C GLY A 96 -22.15 6.78 9.10
N ASP A 97 -22.74 6.29 10.19
CA ASP A 97 -23.52 7.12 11.12
C ASP A 97 -22.63 8.10 11.91
N ILE A 98 -21.46 7.65 12.38
CA ILE A 98 -20.50 8.52 13.10
C ILE A 98 -19.92 9.58 12.16
N MET A 99 -19.65 9.24 10.90
CA MET A 99 -19.10 10.18 9.93
C MET A 99 -20.17 11.14 9.40
N GLU A 100 -21.42 10.70 9.22
CA GLU A 100 -22.58 11.56 8.93
C GLU A 100 -22.83 12.54 10.09
N GLU A 101 -22.78 12.07 11.33
CA GLU A 101 -22.92 12.92 12.51
C GLU A 101 -21.73 13.87 12.70
N ALA A 102 -20.51 13.44 12.40
CA ALA A 102 -19.32 14.30 12.39
C ALA A 102 -19.39 15.36 11.27
N MET A 103 -19.92 15.03 10.09
CA MET A 103 -20.08 15.96 8.96
C MET A 103 -21.19 16.99 9.17
N THR A 104 -22.22 16.63 9.94
CA THR A 104 -23.30 17.55 10.30
C THR A 104 -22.93 18.38 11.54
N SER A 105 -21.77 18.12 12.14
CA SER A 105 -21.29 18.89 13.28
C SER A 105 -20.78 20.26 12.83
N PRO A 106 -21.04 21.33 13.61
CA PRO A 106 -20.57 22.68 13.29
C PRO A 106 -19.03 22.78 13.25
N GLU A 107 -18.33 21.83 13.87
CA GLU A 107 -16.85 21.74 13.85
C GLU A 107 -16.31 21.34 12.48
N TRP A 108 -17.08 20.58 11.68
CA TRP A 108 -16.69 20.22 10.33
C TRP A 108 -16.83 21.39 9.35
N GLU A 109 -17.89 22.20 9.53
CA GLU A 109 -18.14 23.40 8.75
C GLU A 109 -17.04 24.45 9.01
N GLU A 110 -16.64 24.65 10.28
CA GLU A 110 -15.50 25.50 10.65
C GLU A 110 -14.17 24.94 10.11
N ALA A 111 -13.94 23.63 10.16
CA ALA A 111 -12.69 23.03 9.65
C ALA A 111 -12.55 23.17 8.12
N LEU A 112 -13.66 23.12 7.38
CA LEU A 112 -13.68 23.36 5.95
C LEU A 112 -13.43 24.84 5.63
N GLU A 113 -14.06 25.75 6.38
CA GLU A 113 -13.88 27.20 6.22
C GLU A 113 -12.44 27.65 6.55
N ASP A 114 -11.78 27.01 7.52
CA ASP A 114 -10.39 27.29 7.91
C ASP A 114 -9.35 26.63 6.95
N SER A 115 -9.78 25.67 6.12
CA SER A 115 -8.89 24.91 5.22
C SER A 115 -8.71 25.51 3.81
N GLU A 116 -9.32 26.66 3.51
CA GLU A 116 -9.32 27.30 2.17
C GLU A 116 -9.71 26.34 1.02
N MET A 117 -10.49 25.30 1.30
CA MET A 117 -10.90 24.32 0.29
C MET A 117 -11.93 24.92 -0.68
N THR A 118 -11.75 24.64 -1.96
CA THR A 118 -12.66 25.10 -3.01
C THR A 118 -13.97 24.32 -2.98
N GLU A 119 -15.11 24.95 -3.32
CA GLU A 119 -16.43 24.29 -3.32
C GLU A 119 -16.45 23.00 -4.17
N GLU A 120 -15.67 22.94 -5.26
CA GLU A 120 -15.52 21.73 -6.09
C GLU A 120 -14.88 20.55 -5.33
N GLU A 121 -13.87 20.80 -4.48
CA GLU A 121 -13.20 19.75 -3.69
C GLU A 121 -14.11 19.19 -2.60
N ILE A 122 -14.95 20.07 -2.02
CA ILE A 122 -15.95 19.68 -1.02
C ILE A 122 -17.02 18.80 -1.66
N GLU A 123 -17.47 19.14 -2.88
CA GLU A 123 -18.49 18.40 -3.61
C GLU A 123 -17.97 17.01 -4.04
N GLU A 124 -16.71 16.90 -4.48
CA GLU A 124 -16.04 15.63 -4.79
C GLU A 124 -15.95 14.72 -3.54
N ILE A 125 -15.52 15.28 -2.41
CA ILE A 125 -15.45 14.54 -1.14
C ILE A 125 -16.85 14.05 -0.72
N GLN A 126 -17.89 14.86 -0.91
CA GLN A 126 -19.27 14.47 -0.64
C GLN A 126 -19.79 13.38 -1.58
N GLU A 127 -19.46 13.41 -2.87
CA GLU A 127 -19.83 12.36 -3.82
C GLU A 127 -19.13 11.04 -3.51
N VAL A 128 -17.83 11.07 -3.19
CA VAL A 128 -17.07 9.89 -2.78
C VAL A 128 -17.65 9.28 -1.50
N MET A 129 -18.04 10.12 -0.53
CA MET A 129 -18.66 9.68 0.72
C MET A 129 -20.08 9.12 0.53
N LYS A 130 -20.92 9.74 -0.33
CA LYS A 130 -22.23 9.16 -0.68
C LYS A 130 -22.10 7.83 -1.41
N GLY A 131 -21.08 7.69 -2.25
CA GLY A 131 -20.71 6.42 -2.89
C GLY A 131 -20.46 5.32 -1.84
N PHE A 132 -19.81 5.68 -0.74
CA PHE A 132 -19.41 4.78 0.35
C PHE A 132 -20.58 4.05 1.04
N SER A 133 -21.76 4.69 1.10
CA SER A 133 -22.97 4.17 1.74
C SER A 133 -23.76 3.16 0.87
N SER A 134 -23.49 3.09 -0.43
CA SER A 134 -24.24 2.20 -1.32
C SER A 134 -23.83 0.74 -1.16
N SER A 135 -24.78 -0.20 -1.15
CA SER A 135 -24.47 -1.64 -1.12
C SER A 135 -23.62 -2.11 -2.31
N PHE A 136 -23.64 -1.37 -3.42
CA PHE A 136 -22.76 -1.60 -4.58
C PHE A 136 -21.29 -1.29 -4.28
N PHE A 137 -21.04 -0.32 -3.40
CA PHE A 137 -19.69 0.08 -3.01
C PHE A 137 -19.01 -0.97 -2.13
N GLN A 138 -19.74 -1.65 -1.23
CA GLN A 138 -19.19 -2.80 -0.49
C GLN A 138 -18.70 -3.91 -1.43
N VAL A 139 -19.47 -4.26 -2.46
CA VAL A 139 -19.06 -5.26 -3.46
C VAL A 139 -17.86 -4.76 -4.28
N GLY A 140 -17.88 -3.48 -4.67
CA GLY A 140 -16.75 -2.83 -5.37
C GLY A 140 -15.46 -2.86 -4.56
N ILE A 141 -15.53 -2.54 -3.26
CA ILE A 141 -14.39 -2.62 -2.33
C ILE A 141 -13.85 -4.04 -2.23
N VAL A 142 -14.72 -5.05 -2.09
CA VAL A 142 -14.28 -6.44 -1.97
C VAL A 142 -13.55 -6.89 -3.24
N VAL A 143 -14.09 -6.55 -4.42
CA VAL A 143 -13.46 -6.84 -5.71
C VAL A 143 -12.12 -6.10 -5.83
N LEU A 144 -12.06 -4.82 -5.46
CA LEU A 144 -10.84 -4.01 -5.48
C LEU A 144 -9.78 -4.55 -4.51
N SER A 145 -10.20 -5.04 -3.34
CA SER A 145 -9.34 -5.66 -2.32
C SER A 145 -8.69 -6.94 -2.84
N ILE A 146 -9.48 -7.80 -3.48
CA ILE A 146 -8.99 -9.04 -4.11
C ILE A 146 -8.02 -8.70 -5.25
N ALA A 147 -8.36 -7.72 -6.09
CA ALA A 147 -7.47 -7.26 -7.16
C ALA A 147 -6.14 -6.73 -6.59
N SER A 148 -6.18 -5.94 -5.52
CA SER A 148 -5.02 -5.36 -4.85
C SER A 148 -4.14 -6.43 -4.19
N LEU A 149 -4.73 -7.47 -3.62
CA LEU A 149 -4.01 -8.63 -3.08
C LEU A 149 -3.20 -9.38 -4.12
N ILE A 150 -3.53 -9.27 -5.41
CA ILE A 150 -2.81 -9.93 -6.50
C ILE A 150 -1.88 -8.95 -7.22
N LEU A 151 -2.36 -7.75 -7.51
CA LEU A 151 -1.61 -6.74 -8.26
C LEU A 151 -0.43 -6.17 -7.46
N LEU A 152 -0.62 -5.84 -6.18
CA LEU A 152 0.45 -5.21 -5.38
C LEU A 152 1.65 -6.13 -5.14
N PRO A 153 1.49 -7.45 -4.89
CA PRO A 153 2.63 -8.37 -4.89
C PRO A 153 3.35 -8.47 -6.23
N LEU A 154 2.62 -8.46 -7.35
CA LEU A 154 3.23 -8.50 -8.70
C LEU A 154 4.04 -7.22 -8.96
N ILE A 155 3.47 -6.06 -8.62
CA ILE A 155 4.11 -4.76 -8.74
C ILE A 155 5.33 -4.66 -7.82
N GLY A 156 5.21 -5.12 -6.57
CA GLY A 156 6.33 -5.20 -5.63
C GLY A 156 7.44 -6.12 -6.11
N ALA A 157 7.10 -7.27 -6.71
CA ALA A 157 8.06 -8.19 -7.30
C ALA A 157 8.82 -7.56 -8.46
N LEU A 158 8.13 -6.80 -9.33
CA LEU A 158 8.75 -6.02 -10.40
C LEU A 158 9.74 -4.98 -9.83
N GLY A 159 9.33 -4.24 -8.79
CA GLY A 159 10.22 -3.30 -8.09
C GLY A 159 11.49 -3.98 -7.57
N GLY A 160 11.34 -5.14 -6.92
CA GLY A 160 12.47 -5.92 -6.43
C GLY A 160 13.44 -6.40 -7.52
N VAL A 161 12.92 -6.85 -8.66
CA VAL A 161 13.73 -7.28 -9.81
C VAL A 161 14.50 -6.11 -10.44
N ILE A 162 13.81 -4.99 -10.69
CA ILE A 162 14.41 -3.78 -11.26
C ILE A 162 15.56 -3.31 -10.36
N THR A 163 15.31 -3.23 -9.06
CA THR A 163 16.30 -2.77 -8.09
C THR A 163 17.51 -3.71 -7.99
N ASN A 164 17.32 -5.03 -8.12
CA ASN A 164 18.44 -5.98 -8.15
C ASN A 164 19.36 -5.80 -9.39
N GLU A 165 18.80 -5.43 -10.54
CA GLU A 165 19.59 -5.14 -11.76
C GLU A 165 20.30 -3.79 -11.71
N ILE A 166 19.75 -2.81 -10.98
CA ILE A 166 20.37 -1.49 -10.80
C ILE A 166 21.55 -1.55 -9.81
N ILE A 167 21.39 -2.25 -8.68
CA ILE A 167 22.39 -2.25 -7.58
C ILE A 167 23.43 -3.37 -7.74
N LYS A 168 24.01 -3.57 -8.93
CA LYS A 168 24.98 -4.68 -9.18
C LYS A 168 26.16 -4.70 -8.21
#